data_AF-A0A6L7GFE0-F1
#
_entry.id   AF-A0A6L7GFE0-F1
#
_cell.length_a   1.000
_cell.length_b   1.000
_cell.length_c   1.000
_cell.angle_alpha   90.00
_cell.angle_beta   90.00
_cell.angle_gamma   90.00
#
_symmetry.space_group_name_H-M   'P 1'
#
loop_
_entity.id
_entity.type
_entity.pdbx_description
1 polymer ?
#
loop_
_entity_poly.entity_id
_entity_poly.type
_entity_poly.pdbx_seq_one_letter_code
_entity_poly.pdbx_strand_id
1 'polypeptide(L)' 'MTDGSDRKLEHEVRNLQAEKAALENMLGDAADRLEQIAMSDCEDEETEQAKAAAKRYRRVIR' A
#
# COMPACT_ATOMS: atom_id res chain seq x y z
N MET A 1 27.05 -28.52 5.43
CA MET A 1 27.18 -27.11 5.84
C MET A 1 26.19 -26.25 5.05
N THR A 2 24.88 -26.48 5.20
CA THR A 2 23.80 -25.82 4.43
C THR A 2 22.78 -25.12 5.35
N ASP A 3 22.58 -25.63 6.57
CA ASP A 3 21.62 -25.08 7.56
C ASP A 3 21.74 -23.59 7.87
N GLY A 4 22.93 -22.99 7.74
CA GLY A 4 23.11 -21.54 7.98
C GLY A 4 22.61 -20.66 6.83
N SER A 5 22.67 -21.17 5.61
CA SER A 5 22.26 -20.44 4.40
C SER A 5 20.75 -20.46 4.24
N ASP A 6 20.13 -21.63 4.43
CA ASP A 6 18.69 -21.81 4.22
C ASP A 6 17.89 -21.03 5.27
N ARG A 7 18.32 -21.05 6.55
CA ARG A 7 17.73 -20.21 7.60
C ARG A 7 17.86 -18.72 7.30
N LYS A 8 18.99 -18.28 6.73
CA LYS A 8 19.19 -16.87 6.37
C LYS A 8 18.22 -16.44 5.26
N LEU A 9 18.03 -17.28 4.24
CA LEU A 9 17.06 -17.03 3.17
C LEU A 9 15.63 -17.00 3.70
N GLU A 10 15.25 -17.89 4.61
CA GLU A 10 13.93 -17.85 5.26
C GLU A 10 13.69 -16.54 6.02
N HIS A 11 14.69 -16.07 6.78
CA HIS A 11 14.61 -14.78 7.47
C HIS A 11 14.45 -13.61 6.50
N GLU A 12 15.20 -13.62 5.39
CA GLU A 12 15.12 -12.58 4.37
C GLU A 12 13.74 -12.55 3.68
N VAL A 13 13.19 -13.72 3.35
CA VAL A 13 11.83 -13.83 2.81
C VAL A 13 10.80 -13.26 3.79
N ARG A 14 10.90 -13.58 5.08
CA ARG A 14 9.98 -13.05 6.11
C ARG A 14 10.09 -11.53 6.24
N ASN A 15 11.31 -10.99 6.19
CA ASN A 15 11.54 -9.55 6.24
C ASN A 15 10.91 -8.85 5.02
N LEU A 16 11.11 -9.39 3.81
CA LEU A 16 10.51 -8.85 2.59
C LEU A 16 8.98 -8.95 2.60
N GLN A 17 8.41 -10.01 3.18
CA GLN A 17 6.96 -10.12 3.37
C GLN A 17 6.41 -9.06 4.33
N ALA A 18 7.13 -8.79 5.43
CA ALA A 18 6.76 -7.74 6.37
C ALA A 18 6.87 -6.34 5.74
N GLU A 19 7.93 -6.08 4.97
CA GLU A 19 8.11 -4.83 4.23
C GLU A 19 7.01 -4.63 3.19
N LYS A 20 6.68 -5.68 2.42
CA LYS A 20 5.55 -5.66 1.49
C LYS A 20 4.25 -5.26 2.21
N ALA A 21 3.93 -5.89 3.33
CA ALA A 21 2.71 -5.59 4.09
C ALA A 21 2.69 -4.14 4.61
N ALA A 22 3.84 -3.61 5.04
CA ALA A 22 3.95 -2.21 5.45
C ALA A 22 3.68 -1.25 4.29
N LEU A 23 4.24 -1.52 3.11
CA LEU A 23 4.02 -0.72 1.91
C LEU A 23 2.56 -0.77 1.44
N GLU A 24 1.92 -1.95 1.52
CA GLU A 24 0.48 -2.10 1.23
C GLU A 24 -0.38 -1.26 2.18
N ASN A 25 -0.08 -1.27 3.48
CA ASN A 25 -0.78 -0.41 4.45
C ASN A 25 -0.58 1.08 4.16
N MET A 26 0.64 1.52 3.83
CA MET A 26 0.91 2.91 3.48
C MET A 26 0.13 3.37 2.24
N LEU A 27 -0.04 2.50 1.25
CA LEU A 27 -0.87 2.78 0.07
C LEU A 27 -2.35 2.89 0.45
N GLY A 28 -2.83 2.09 1.41
CA GLY A 28 -4.18 2.17 1.95
C GLY A 28 -4.43 3.52 2.62
N ASP A 29 -3.54 3.90 3.54
CA ASP A 29 -3.59 5.19 4.23
C ASP A 29 -3.57 6.37 3.25
N ALA A 30 -2.75 6.29 2.20
CA ALA A 30 -2.70 7.32 1.16
C ALA A 30 -4.02 7.42 0.37
N ALA A 31 -4.64 6.28 0.06
CA ALA A 31 -5.94 6.25 -0.61
C ALA A 31 -7.04 6.88 0.26
N ASP A 32 -7.06 6.57 1.56
CA ASP A 32 -8.05 7.08 2.51
C ASP A 32 -7.90 8.59 2.70
N ARG A 33 -6.66 9.10 2.81
CA ARG A 33 -6.39 10.54 2.92
C ARG A 33 -6.79 11.31 1.67
N LEU A 34 -6.56 10.73 0.47
CA LEU A 34 -6.99 11.34 -0.79
C LEU A 34 -8.51 11.50 -0.85
N GLU A 35 -9.26 10.45 -0.49
CA GLU A 35 -10.72 10.52 -0.45
C GLU A 35 -11.22 11.50 0.60
N GLN A 36 -10.60 11.53 1.78
CA GLN A 36 -10.99 12.45 2.85
C GLN A 36 -10.85 13.92 2.44
N ILE A 37 -9.72 14.30 1.85
CA ILE A 37 -9.47 15.68 1.41
C ILE A 37 -10.42 16.04 0.27
N ALA A 38 -10.55 15.16 -0.72
CA ALA A 38 -11.42 15.37 -1.87
C ALA A 38 -12.88 15.57 -1.48
N MET A 39 -13.38 14.80 -0.51
CA MET A 39 -14.76 14.94 -0.02
C MET A 39 -14.99 16.19 0.84
N SER A 40 -13.93 16.86 1.29
CA SER A 40 -14.03 18.00 2.21
C SER A 40 -14.03 19.34 1.48
N ASP A 41 -13.20 19.52 0.44
CA ASP A 41 -12.88 20.85 -0.10
C ASP A 41 -12.65 20.90 -1.64
N CYS A 42 -12.94 19.83 -2.40
CA CYS A 42 -12.65 19.80 -3.84
C CYS A 42 -13.88 19.98 -4.73
N GLU A 43 -13.67 20.50 -5.95
CA GLU A 43 -14.69 20.51 -7.01
C GLU A 43 -14.98 19.07 -7.48
N ASP A 44 -16.12 18.89 -8.17
CA ASP A 44 -16.59 17.55 -8.59
C ASP A 44 -15.55 16.80 -9.44
N GLU A 45 -14.82 17.50 -10.31
CA GLU A 45 -13.80 16.89 -11.19
C GLU A 45 -12.59 16.39 -10.39
N GLU A 46 -12.10 17.19 -9.44
CA GLU A 46 -10.98 16.86 -8.57
C GLU A 46 -11.35 15.71 -7.63
N THR A 47 -12.60 15.70 -7.18
CA THR A 47 -13.17 14.62 -6.37
C THR A 47 -13.17 13.28 -7.11
N GLU A 48 -13.59 13.27 -8.38
CA GLU A 48 -13.58 12.05 -9.19
C GLU A 48 -12.16 11.59 -9.52
N GLN A 49 -11.21 12.51 -9.74
CA GLN A 49 -9.80 12.16 -9.93
C GLN A 49 -9.20 11.53 -8.66
N ALA A 50 -9.48 12.09 -7.48
CA ALA A 50 -9.02 11.54 -6.21
C ALA A 50 -9.60 10.15 -5.92
N LYS A 51 -10.90 9.94 -6.16
CA LYS A 51 -11.54 8.61 -6.06
C LYS A 51 -10.90 7.61 -7.04
N ALA A 52 -10.61 8.03 -8.26
CA ALA A 52 -9.95 7.17 -9.25
C ALA A 52 -8.54 6.76 -8.80
N ALA A 53 -7.77 7.68 -8.22
CA ALA A 53 -6.44 7.40 -7.67
C ALA A 53 -6.51 6.45 -6.45
N ALA A 54 -7.38 6.75 -5.48
CA ALA A 54 -7.60 5.91 -4.30
C ALA A 54 -8.01 4.47 -4.69
N LYS A 55 -8.90 4.33 -5.69
CA LYS A 55 -9.30 3.03 -6.25
C LYS A 55 -8.12 2.28 -6.87
N ARG A 56 -7.19 2.97 -7.54
CA ARG A 56 -5.98 2.33 -8.10
C ARG A 56 -5.06 1.83 -7.00
N TYR A 57 -4.85 2.59 -5.93
CA TYR A 57 -4.02 2.16 -4.79
C TYR A 57 -4.62 0.95 -4.09
N ARG A 58 -5.94 0.97 -3.82
CA ARG A 58 -6.65 -0.18 -3.22
C ARG A 58 -6.61 -1.43 -4.10
N ARG A 59 -6.51 -1.30 -5.43
CA ARG A 59 -6.36 -2.43 -6.35
C ARG A 59 -5.00 -3.10 -6.23
N VAL A 60 -3.94 -2.36 -5.91
CA VAL A 60 -2.58 -2.91 -5.75
C VAL A 60 -2.45 -3.72 -4.46
N ILE A 61 -3.22 -3.37 -3.42
CA ILE A 61 -3.24 -4.04 -2.11
C ILE A 61 -4.07 -5.34 -2.14
N ARG A 62 -4.91 -5.55 -3.16
CA ARG A 62 -5.91 -6.63 -3.22
C ARG A 62 -5.45 -7.86 -4.00
#